data_AF-A0A661J5P2-F1
#
_entry.id   AF-A0A661J5P2-F1
#
_cell.length_a   1.000
_cell.length_b   1.000
_cell.length_c   1.000
_cell.angle_alpha   90.00
_cell.angle_beta   90.00
_cell.angle_gamma   90.00
#
_symmetry.space_group_name_H-M   'P 1'
#
loop_
_entity.id
_entity.type
_entity.pdbx_description
1 polymer ?
#
loop_
_entity_poly.entity_id
_entity_poly.type
_entity_poly.pdbx_seq_one_letter_code
_entity_poly.pdbx_strand_id
1 'polypeptide(L)'
;MTKDAETHRALETEEAQQLLPLVIEVLPGQAGEGLVDIYQPGAYEGKSLRKLCESTLKKKDLTIEEQLILEDINRQLDGGKFLSRGQEIDSTASGYAVIEETEAGEKYLYVPIRAIKPQEGGLFRKGQG
;
A
#
# COMPACT_ATOMS: atom_id res chain seq x y z
N MET A 1 15.01 -22.40 -33.73
CA MET A 1 15.04 -21.93 -32.32
C MET A 1 14.99 -20.42 -32.38
N THR A 2 13.84 -19.88 -32.00
CA THR A 2 13.29 -18.57 -32.38
C THR A 2 13.89 -17.45 -31.54
N LYS A 3 14.33 -16.37 -32.20
CA LYS A 3 14.86 -15.13 -31.61
C LYS A 3 13.88 -14.44 -30.65
N ASP A 4 12.60 -14.79 -30.70
CA ASP A 4 11.55 -14.24 -29.85
C ASP A 4 11.76 -14.54 -28.35
N ALA A 5 12.33 -15.70 -28.01
CA ALA A 5 12.50 -16.09 -26.60
C ALA A 5 13.59 -15.30 -25.85
N GLU A 6 14.58 -14.74 -26.58
CA GLU A 6 15.64 -13.94 -25.99
C GLU A 6 15.19 -12.49 -25.73
N THR A 7 14.35 -11.94 -26.60
CA THR A 7 13.81 -10.58 -26.47
C THR A 7 12.85 -10.45 -25.28
N HIS A 8 11.98 -11.45 -25.06
CA HIS A 8 11.06 -11.45 -23.92
C HIS A 8 11.83 -11.51 -22.58
N ARG A 9 12.85 -12.37 -22.49
CA ARG A 9 13.68 -12.47 -21.28
C ARG A 9 14.49 -11.21 -20.98
N ALA A 10 14.99 -10.54 -22.02
CA ALA A 10 15.75 -9.29 -21.86
C ALA A 10 14.87 -8.15 -21.33
N LEU A 11 13.65 -8.01 -21.86
CA LEU A 11 12.65 -7.03 -21.42
C LEU A 11 12.20 -7.27 -19.97
N GLU A 12 11.96 -8.52 -19.58
CA GLU A 12 11.60 -8.89 -18.20
C GLU A 12 12.71 -8.53 -17.18
N THR A 13 13.98 -8.59 -17.59
CA THR A 13 15.12 -8.17 -16.75
C THR A 13 15.38 -6.67 -16.71
N GLU A 14 14.93 -5.89 -17.70
CA GLU A 14 15.01 -4.43 -17.71
C GLU A 14 13.85 -3.78 -16.94
N GLU A 15 12.64 -4.33 -17.02
CA GLU A 15 11.49 -3.89 -16.20
C GLU A 15 11.74 -4.12 -14.70
N ALA A 16 12.56 -5.12 -14.34
CA ALA A 16 13.01 -5.35 -12.97
C ALA A 16 14.02 -4.30 -12.46
N GLN A 17 14.56 -3.43 -13.32
CA GLN A 17 15.52 -2.38 -12.97
C GLN A 17 14.94 -0.95 -12.99
N GLN A 18 13.73 -0.75 -13.50
CA GLN A 18 13.09 0.55 -13.39
C GLN A 18 12.58 0.75 -11.96
N LEU A 19 13.26 1.61 -11.23
CA LEU A 19 12.73 2.17 -10.00
C LEU A 19 11.51 3.01 -10.39
N LEU A 20 10.32 2.44 -10.21
CA LEU A 20 9.05 3.11 -10.49
C LEU A 20 8.63 3.98 -9.29
N PRO A 21 7.88 5.08 -9.51
CA PRO A 21 7.23 5.79 -8.42
C PRO A 21 6.31 4.86 -7.65
N LEU A 22 6.25 5.03 -6.33
CA LEU A 22 5.37 4.29 -5.44
C LEU A 22 4.22 5.18 -4.99
N VAL A 23 3.00 4.76 -5.31
CA VAL A 23 1.75 5.32 -4.82
C VAL A 23 1.26 4.46 -3.66
N ILE A 24 1.14 5.07 -2.49
CA ILE A 24 0.50 4.49 -1.32
C ILE A 24 -0.86 5.16 -1.15
N GLU A 25 -1.89 4.37 -0.92
CA GLU A 25 -3.20 4.86 -0.54
C GLU A 25 -3.63 4.20 0.78
N VAL A 26 -3.80 5.00 1.83
CA VAL A 26 -4.25 4.53 3.15
C VAL A 26 -5.74 4.80 3.30
N LEU A 27 -6.53 3.74 3.29
CA LEU A 27 -7.99 3.76 3.35
C LEU A 27 -8.49 3.44 4.78
N PRO A 28 -9.38 4.25 5.37
CA PRO A 28 -10.02 3.90 6.62
C PRO A 28 -11.08 2.80 6.42
N GLY A 29 -10.97 1.69 7.12
CA GLY A 29 -11.99 0.63 7.08
C GLY A 29 -12.26 0.13 5.66
N GLN A 30 -13.54 0.15 5.27
CA GLN A 30 -14.03 -0.23 3.94
C GLN A 30 -14.33 0.98 3.04
N ALA A 31 -13.80 2.16 3.34
CA ALA A 31 -14.04 3.38 2.56
C ALA A 31 -13.56 3.22 1.09
N GLY A 32 -14.18 3.97 0.19
CA GLY A 32 -13.81 4.02 -1.22
C GLY A 32 -12.63 4.95 -1.54
N GLU A 33 -12.29 5.84 -0.60
CA GLU A 33 -11.24 6.85 -0.75
C GLU A 33 -10.32 6.85 0.46
N GLY A 34 -9.04 7.14 0.23
CA GLY A 34 -8.00 7.17 1.24
C GLY A 34 -7.05 8.34 1.10
N LEU A 35 -6.11 8.44 2.05
CA LEU A 35 -5.03 9.41 1.99
C LEU A 35 -3.94 8.88 1.06
N VAL A 36 -3.62 9.64 0.01
CA VAL A 36 -2.65 9.25 -1.01
C VAL A 36 -1.29 9.91 -0.77
N ASP A 37 -0.23 9.16 -1.04
CA ASP A 37 1.12 9.68 -1.07
C ASP A 37 1.94 9.04 -2.19
N ILE A 38 2.81 9.85 -2.78
CA ILE A 38 3.64 9.44 -3.92
C ILE A 38 5.10 9.57 -3.50
N TYR A 39 5.78 8.44 -3.46
CA TYR A 39 7.20 8.35 -3.19
C TYR A 39 7.96 8.20 -4.50
N GLN A 40 8.93 9.07 -4.69
CA GLN A 40 9.82 8.98 -5.84
C GLN A 40 10.75 7.77 -5.71
N PRO A 41 11.21 7.22 -6.85
CA PRO A 41 12.33 6.29 -6.91
C PRO A 41 13.51 6.71 -6.02
N GLY A 42 14.03 5.80 -5.20
CA GLY A 42 15.09 6.03 -4.22
C GLY A 42 14.62 6.53 -2.85
N ALA A 43 13.37 7.00 -2.72
CA ALA A 43 12.84 7.55 -1.47
C ALA A 43 12.16 6.51 -0.55
N TYR A 44 11.74 5.37 -1.10
CA TYR A 44 10.97 4.34 -0.38
C TYR A 44 11.75 3.03 -0.18
N GLU A 45 12.80 2.83 -0.95
CA GLU A 45 13.63 1.64 -0.98
C GLU A 45 14.35 1.48 0.38
N GLY A 46 14.37 0.24 0.88
CA GLY A 46 14.91 -0.07 2.20
C GLY A 46 14.02 0.37 3.39
N LYS A 47 12.88 1.03 3.15
CA LYS A 47 11.89 1.32 4.20
C LYS A 47 10.82 0.22 4.22
N SER A 48 10.44 -0.19 5.42
CA SER A 48 9.25 -1.02 5.62
C SER A 48 8.00 -0.26 5.20
N LEU A 49 7.01 -0.94 4.64
CA LEU A 49 5.76 -0.33 4.22
C LEU A 49 5.07 0.42 5.37
N ARG A 50 5.11 -0.13 6.58
CA ARG A 50 4.58 0.52 7.80
C ARG A 50 5.13 1.93 8.03
N LYS A 51 6.46 2.11 7.90
CA LYS A 51 7.10 3.43 8.05
C LYS A 51 6.67 4.41 6.97
N LEU A 52 6.40 3.94 5.76
CA LEU A 52 5.87 4.77 4.68
C LEU A 52 4.43 5.21 5.01
N CYS A 53 3.56 4.29 5.44
CA CYS A 53 2.22 4.65 5.92
C CYS A 53 2.27 5.70 7.04
N GLU A 54 3.09 5.48 8.07
CA GLU A 54 3.26 6.43 9.17
C GLU A 54 3.79 7.79 8.72
N SER A 55 4.62 7.84 7.67
CA SER A 55 5.13 9.09 7.10
C SER A 55 4.02 9.82 6.35
N THR A 56 3.21 9.09 5.59
CA THR A 56 2.03 9.61 4.89
C THR A 56 1.01 10.20 5.85
N LEU A 57 0.75 9.57 7.00
CA LEU A 57 -0.16 10.08 8.03
C LEU A 57 0.37 11.30 8.82
N LYS A 58 1.66 11.64 8.66
CA LYS A 58 2.29 12.80 9.34
C LYS A 58 2.35 14.06 8.47
N LYS A 59 1.79 14.03 7.25
CA LYS A 59 1.68 15.21 6.39
C LYS A 59 0.94 16.34 7.11
N LYS A 60 1.43 17.56 6.98
CA LYS A 60 0.89 18.75 7.67
C LYS A 60 0.00 19.62 6.77
N ASP A 61 0.27 19.62 5.47
CA ASP A 61 -0.43 20.45 4.50
C ASP A 61 -1.57 19.64 3.86
N LEU A 62 -2.60 19.35 4.66
CA LEU A 62 -3.78 18.58 4.24
C LEU A 62 -4.98 19.50 4.01
N THR A 63 -5.73 19.22 2.95
CA THR A 63 -7.06 19.79 2.73
C THR A 63 -8.04 19.36 3.83
N ILE A 64 -9.20 20.02 3.92
CA ILE A 64 -10.24 19.67 4.91
C ILE A 64 -10.71 18.22 4.72
N GLU A 65 -10.88 17.78 3.47
CA GLU A 65 -11.30 16.42 3.13
C GLU A 65 -10.25 15.39 3.57
N GLU A 66 -8.97 15.64 3.26
CA GLU A 66 -7.86 14.79 3.70
C GLU A 66 -7.71 14.76 5.23
N GLN A 67 -7.98 15.86 5.93
CA GLN A 67 -7.97 15.89 7.40
C GLN A 67 -9.05 14.97 7.97
N LEU A 68 -10.27 14.98 7.42
CA LEU A 68 -11.35 14.09 7.85
C LEU A 68 -11.01 12.61 7.59
N ILE A 69 -10.38 12.32 6.45
CA ILE A 69 -9.88 10.97 6.14
C ILE A 69 -8.80 10.55 7.15
N LEU A 70 -7.84 11.43 7.44
CA LEU A 70 -6.78 11.17 8.42
C LEU A 70 -7.35 10.92 9.82
N GLU A 71 -8.36 11.68 10.24
CA GLU A 71 -9.06 11.47 11.52
C GLU A 71 -9.72 10.09 11.59
N ASP A 72 -10.41 9.65 10.52
CA ASP A 72 -10.99 8.31 10.47
C ASP A 72 -9.91 7.23 10.49
N ILE A 73 -8.83 7.38 9.69
CA ILE A 73 -7.70 6.45 9.69
C ILE A 73 -7.15 6.28 11.10
N ASN A 74 -6.88 7.40 11.80
CA ASN A 74 -6.35 7.36 13.16
C ASN A 74 -7.32 6.65 14.13
N ARG A 75 -8.63 6.90 14.00
CA ARG A 75 -9.65 6.18 14.78
C ARG A 75 -9.67 4.68 14.49
N GLN A 76 -9.48 4.26 13.23
CA GLN A 76 -9.38 2.83 12.90
C GLN A 76 -8.09 2.21 13.45
N LEU A 77 -7.01 2.97 13.54
CA LEU A 77 -5.72 2.47 14.02
C LEU A 77 -5.60 2.44 15.55
N ASP A 78 -6.53 3.05 16.28
CA ASP A 78 -6.56 2.94 17.75
C ASP A 78 -6.82 1.50 18.18
N GLY A 79 -5.77 0.81 18.61
CA GLY A 79 -5.74 -0.64 18.82
C GLY A 79 -5.83 -1.49 17.53
N GLY A 80 -5.80 -0.84 16.36
CA GLY A 80 -5.97 -1.46 15.05
C GLY A 80 -4.67 -1.80 14.35
N LYS A 81 -4.77 -2.09 13.05
CA LYS A 81 -3.61 -2.45 12.22
C LYS A 81 -3.79 -2.07 10.76
N PHE A 82 -2.67 -1.98 10.08
CA PHE A 82 -2.61 -1.84 8.64
C PHE A 82 -2.63 -3.20 7.97
N LEU A 83 -3.52 -3.36 7.00
CA LEU A 83 -3.59 -4.52 6.12
C LEU A 83 -3.36 -4.11 4.67
N SER A 84 -2.68 -4.94 3.89
CA SER A 84 -2.73 -4.87 2.43
C SER A 84 -3.10 -6.25 1.90
N ARG A 85 -4.04 -6.29 0.95
CA ARG A 85 -4.58 -7.56 0.38
C ARG A 85 -4.98 -8.60 1.44
N GLY A 86 -5.57 -8.14 2.54
CA GLY A 86 -6.03 -9.00 3.64
C GLY A 86 -4.94 -9.51 4.59
N GLN A 87 -3.68 -9.13 4.38
CA GLN A 87 -2.55 -9.51 5.23
C GLN A 87 -2.01 -8.30 5.98
N GLU A 88 -1.52 -8.51 7.19
CA GLU A 88 -0.86 -7.44 7.93
C GLU A 88 0.46 -7.05 7.24
N ILE A 89 0.74 -5.74 7.20
CA ILE A 89 1.97 -5.26 6.58
C ILE A 89 3.17 -5.52 7.51
N ASP A 90 4.12 -6.32 7.04
CA ASP A 90 5.31 -6.72 7.80
C ASP A 90 6.62 -6.59 6.98
N SER A 91 6.52 -6.26 5.70
CA SER A 91 7.67 -6.16 4.79
C SER A 91 7.72 -4.81 4.04
N THR A 92 8.48 -4.75 2.94
CA THR A 92 8.64 -3.54 2.10
C THR A 92 7.48 -3.38 1.12
N ALA A 93 7.37 -2.21 0.50
CA ALA A 93 6.30 -1.92 -0.47
C ALA A 93 6.23 -2.92 -1.63
N SER A 94 7.38 -3.40 -2.11
CA SER A 94 7.48 -4.36 -3.21
C SER A 94 6.77 -5.69 -2.94
N GLY A 95 6.59 -6.08 -1.68
CA GLY A 95 5.86 -7.30 -1.31
C GLY A 95 4.34 -7.20 -1.51
N TYR A 96 3.80 -5.98 -1.62
CA TYR A 96 2.36 -5.72 -1.67
C TYR A 96 1.93 -4.93 -2.92
N ALA A 97 2.89 -4.38 -3.67
CA ALA A 97 2.62 -3.54 -4.81
C ALA A 97 2.03 -4.31 -6.00
N VAL A 98 1.13 -3.66 -6.73
CA VAL A 98 0.82 -3.98 -8.13
C VAL A 98 1.47 -2.93 -9.02
N ILE A 99 1.85 -3.31 -10.24
CA ILE A 99 2.20 -2.34 -11.27
C ILE A 99 0.89 -1.88 -11.92
N GLU A 100 0.70 -0.57 -11.96
CA GLU A 100 -0.41 0.10 -12.64
C GLU A 100 0.18 1.03 -13.72
N GLU A 101 -0.66 1.47 -14.65
CA GLU A 101 -0.29 2.37 -15.74
C GLU A 101 -1.27 3.55 -15.81
N THR A 102 -0.76 4.76 -15.99
CA THR A 102 -1.60 5.94 -16.21
C THR A 102 -2.20 5.95 -17.61
N GLU A 103 -3.19 6.80 -17.87
CA GLU A 103 -3.75 7.00 -19.22
C GLU A 103 -2.70 7.46 -20.24
N ALA A 104 -1.59 8.06 -19.78
CA ALA A 104 -0.48 8.50 -20.62
C ALA A 104 0.57 7.40 -20.88
N GLY A 105 0.39 6.19 -20.33
CA GLY A 105 1.33 5.07 -20.46
C GLY A 105 2.47 5.08 -19.45
N GLU A 106 2.35 5.84 -18.35
CA GLU A 106 3.38 5.89 -17.31
C GLU A 106 3.13 4.83 -16.24
N LYS A 107 4.10 3.95 -16.00
CA LYS A 107 3.99 2.89 -15.00
C LYS A 107 4.31 3.39 -13.59
N TYR A 108 3.61 2.84 -12.59
CA TYR A 108 3.89 3.08 -11.18
C TYR A 108 3.56 1.85 -10.32
N LEU A 109 4.14 1.78 -9.12
CA LEU A 109 3.77 0.80 -8.12
C LEU A 109 2.61 1.35 -7.29
N TYR A 110 1.54 0.59 -7.13
CA TYR A 110 0.41 0.95 -6.30
C TYR A 110 0.23 -0.02 -5.13
N VAL A 111 0.07 0.51 -3.92
CA VAL A 111 -0.16 -0.26 -2.70
C VAL A 111 -1.38 0.28 -1.96
N PRO A 112 -2.53 -0.42 -2.03
CA PRO A 112 -3.67 -0.11 -1.19
C PRO A 112 -3.44 -0.65 0.22
N ILE A 113 -3.59 0.21 1.22
CA ILE A 113 -3.48 -0.12 2.64
C ILE A 113 -4.79 0.19 3.33
N ARG A 114 -5.29 -0.76 4.10
CA ARG A 114 -6.51 -0.65 4.90
C ARG A 114 -6.12 -0.45 6.35
N ALA A 115 -6.50 0.68 6.93
CA ALA A 115 -6.48 0.88 8.37
C ALA A 115 -7.74 0.25 8.97
N ILE A 116 -7.57 -0.85 9.71
CA ILE A 116 -8.68 -1.65 10.24
C ILE A 116 -8.61 -1.69 11.76
N LYS A 117 -9.72 -1.30 12.40
CA LYS A 117 -9.91 -1.46 13.85
C LYS A 117 -9.84 -2.92 14.29
N PRO A 118 -9.47 -3.20 15.55
CA PRO A 118 -9.51 -4.56 16.06
C PRO A 118 -10.95 -5.09 15.96
N GLN A 119 -11.08 -6.35 15.55
CA GLN A 119 -12.38 -6.98 15.41
C GLN A 119 -12.95 -7.26 16.81
N GLU A 120 -13.99 -6.53 17.19
CA GLU A 120 -14.80 -6.81 18.38
C GLU A 120 -15.79 -7.92 18.05
N GLY A 121 -15.33 -9.17 17.92
CA GLY A 121 -16.23 -10.26 17.54
C GLY A 121 -15.55 -11.58 17.27
N GLY A 122 -15.66 -12.48 18.24
CA GLY A 122 -15.15 -13.84 18.19
C GLY A 122 -14.82 -14.33 19.59
N LEU A 123 -15.81 -14.35 20.49
CA LEU A 123 -15.70 -15.24 21.65
C LEU A 123 -15.50 -16.63 21.06
N PHE A 124 -14.27 -17.14 21.11
CA PHE A 124 -14.01 -18.55 20.97
C PHE A 124 -14.92 -19.21 22.01
N ARG A 125 -16.06 -19.75 21.57
CA ARG A 125 -16.73 -20.81 22.31
C ARG A 125 -15.72 -21.95 22.26
N LYS A 126 -14.84 -21.99 23.27
CA LYS A 126 -14.14 -23.21 23.67
C LYS A 126 -15.21 -24.28 23.66
N GLY A 127 -15.02 -25.30 22.83
CA GLY A 127 -15.93 -26.42 22.74
C GLY A 127 -16.25 -26.90 24.14
N GLN A 128 -17.54 -26.85 24.49
CA GLN A 128 -18.07 -27.76 25.49
C GLN A 128 -18.40 -29.03 24.73
N GLY A 129 -17.64 -30.08 25.04
CA GLY A 129 -18.02 -31.46 24.74
C GLY A 129 -19.16 -31.93 25.62
#